data_AF-K1KMF0-F1
#
_entry.id   AF-K1KMF0-F1
#
_cell.length_a   1.000
_cell.length_b   1.000
_cell.length_c   1.000
_cell.angle_alpha   90.00
_cell.angle_beta   90.00
_cell.angle_gamma   90.00
#
_symmetry.space_group_name_H-M   'P 1'
#
loop_
_entity.id
_entity.type
_entity.pdbx_description
1 polymer ?
#
loop_
_entity_poly.entity_id
_entity_poly.type
_entity_poly.pdbx_seq_one_letter_code
_entity_poly.pdbx_strand_id
1 'polypeptide(L)'
;MQKNKYRIHSNVLFEIAQSRSFTEKDNIEERFDEEGKIKLLSDRAGADLSLSIVKTEDGIAYSVKWDDSEEVFKGWNMAWEEFIWCLGVVNKPLEEAAKKAAEEAKRRAAEEALLAEENAELEEAVAEEASTEEASAEESSK
;
A
#
# COMPACT_ATOMS: atom_id res chain seq x y z
N MET A 1 5.11 1.06 12.28
CA MET A 1 3.76 0.46 12.22
C MET A 1 3.40 0.27 10.76
N GLN A 2 3.31 -0.97 10.26
CA GLN A 2 2.74 -1.21 8.93
C GLN A 2 1.34 -0.61 8.94
N LYS A 3 1.09 0.38 8.07
CA LYS A 3 -0.24 0.95 7.91
C LYS A 3 -1.13 -0.20 7.44
N ASN A 4 -2.15 -0.57 8.22
CA ASN A 4 -3.12 -1.60 7.84
C ASN A 4 -3.53 -1.42 6.38
N LYS A 5 -3.63 -2.49 5.60
CA LYS A 5 -3.99 -2.43 4.17
C LYS A 5 -5.44 -1.96 3.93
N TYR A 6 -6.19 -1.72 5.00
CA TYR A 6 -7.58 -1.27 5.02
C TYR A 6 -7.76 -0.01 5.89
N ARG A 7 -8.90 0.66 5.73
CA ARG A 7 -9.40 1.78 6.53
C ARG A 7 -10.54 1.30 7.42
N ILE A 8 -10.56 1.75 8.66
CA ILE A 8 -11.67 1.55 9.59
C ILE A 8 -12.49 2.84 9.60
N HIS A 9 -13.79 2.75 9.35
CA HIS A 9 -14.70 3.90 9.31
C HIS A 9 -15.31 4.20 10.68
N SER A 10 -15.48 3.19 11.53
CA SER A 10 -15.91 3.36 12.92
C SER A 10 -15.19 2.37 13.83
N ASN A 11 -14.23 2.85 14.62
CA ASN A 11 -13.50 2.00 15.57
C ASN A 11 -14.45 1.33 16.57
N VAL A 12 -15.44 2.07 17.07
CA VAL A 12 -16.41 1.55 18.05
C VAL A 12 -17.19 0.37 17.49
N LEU A 13 -17.77 0.50 16.29
CA LEU A 13 -18.56 -0.59 15.70
C LEU A 13 -17.66 -1.77 15.28
N PHE A 14 -16.43 -1.49 14.84
CA PHE A 14 -15.45 -2.51 14.50
C PHE A 14 -15.03 -3.35 15.71
N GLU A 15 -14.78 -2.73 16.86
CA GLU A 15 -14.44 -3.42 18.11
C GLU A 15 -15.63 -4.24 18.66
N ILE A 16 -16.85 -3.71 18.56
CA ILE A 16 -18.05 -4.45 18.95
C ILE A 16 -18.23 -5.68 18.06
N ALA A 17 -18.20 -5.52 16.73
CA ALA A 17 -18.39 -6.61 15.79
C ALA A 17 -17.40 -7.78 16.00
N GLN A 18 -16.16 -7.47 16.40
CA GLN A 18 -15.14 -8.48 16.73
C GLN A 18 -15.39 -9.20 18.05
N SER A 19 -16.01 -8.54 19.03
CA SER A 19 -16.06 -9.03 20.42
C SER A 19 -17.39 -9.67 20.79
N ARG A 20 -18.50 -9.21 20.20
CA ARG A 20 -19.85 -9.69 20.51
C ARG A 20 -20.88 -9.29 19.46
N SER A 21 -22.07 -9.86 19.57
CA SER A 21 -23.24 -9.40 18.81
C SER A 21 -23.68 -8.00 19.24
N PHE A 22 -24.25 -7.26 18.28
CA PHE A 22 -24.88 -5.97 18.52
C PHE A 22 -26.16 -6.10 19.34
N THR A 23 -26.43 -5.09 20.15
CA THR A 23 -27.59 -4.98 21.05
C THR A 23 -28.25 -3.62 20.86
N GLU A 24 -29.47 -3.44 21.36
CA GLU A 24 -30.18 -2.16 21.31
C GLU A 24 -29.36 -0.99 21.89
N LYS A 25 -28.54 -1.26 22.91
CA LYS A 25 -27.67 -0.25 23.55
C LYS A 25 -26.59 0.31 22.63
N ASP A 26 -26.26 -0.41 21.56
CA ASP A 26 -25.26 0.02 20.59
C ASP A 26 -25.82 1.05 19.60
N ASN A 27 -27.15 1.28 19.63
CA ASN A 27 -27.88 2.23 18.80
C ASN A 27 -27.46 2.20 17.32
N ILE A 28 -27.35 0.98 16.79
CA ILE A 28 -26.90 0.73 15.42
C ILE A 28 -28.00 0.99 14.40
N GLU A 29 -29.27 0.88 14.79
CA GLU A 29 -30.41 1.07 13.88
C GLU A 29 -30.45 2.47 13.27
N GLU A 30 -30.13 3.50 14.05
CA GLU A 30 -30.08 4.89 13.59
C GLU A 30 -28.86 5.21 12.71
N ARG A 31 -27.92 4.27 12.58
CA ARG A 31 -26.66 4.46 11.84
C ARG A 31 -26.69 3.87 10.44
N PHE A 32 -27.69 3.06 10.11
CA PHE A 32 -27.86 2.54 8.76
C PHE A 32 -28.10 3.69 7.78
N ASP A 33 -27.45 3.61 6.63
CA ASP A 33 -27.73 4.49 5.50
C ASP A 33 -29.06 4.15 4.82
N GLU A 34 -29.40 4.90 3.77
CA GLU A 34 -30.63 4.71 2.99
C GLU A 34 -30.71 3.32 2.33
N GLU A 35 -29.56 2.65 2.14
CA GLU A 35 -29.46 1.30 1.58
C GLU A 35 -29.49 0.21 2.67
N GLY A 36 -29.64 0.58 3.94
CA GLY A 36 -29.66 -0.36 5.06
C GLY A 36 -28.27 -0.95 5.37
N LYS A 37 -27.19 -0.21 5.05
CA LYS A 37 -25.80 -0.64 5.28
C LYS A 37 -25.05 0.33 6.22
N ILE A 38 -24.02 -0.20 6.88
CA ILE A 38 -23.04 0.58 7.64
C ILE A 38 -21.66 0.09 7.25
N LYS A 39 -20.93 0.90 6.49
CA LYS A 39 -19.56 0.56 6.09
C LYS A 39 -18.65 0.53 7.32
N LEU A 40 -18.06 -0.63 7.63
CA LEU A 40 -17.10 -0.80 8.71
C LEU A 40 -15.67 -0.61 8.22
N LEU A 41 -15.35 -1.26 7.10
CA LEU A 41 -14.02 -1.29 6.52
C LEU A 41 -14.06 -1.02 5.03
N SER A 42 -12.97 -0.45 4.52
CA SER A 42 -12.69 -0.43 3.09
C SER A 42 -11.22 -0.67 2.83
N ASP A 43 -10.85 -1.09 1.63
CA ASP A 43 -9.45 -1.19 1.26
C ASP A 43 -8.77 0.20 1.16
N ARG A 44 -7.43 0.20 1.11
CA ARG A 44 -6.62 1.39 0.81
C ARG A 44 -6.09 1.42 -0.62
N ALA A 45 -6.22 0.31 -1.35
CA ALA A 45 -5.75 0.13 -2.70
C ALA A 45 -6.62 0.85 -3.75
N GLY A 46 -7.84 1.25 -3.38
CA GLY A 46 -8.85 1.78 -4.30
C GLY A 46 -9.55 0.70 -5.11
N ALA A 47 -9.63 -0.53 -4.61
CA ALA A 47 -10.24 -1.67 -5.30
C ALA A 47 -11.75 -1.84 -5.01
N ASP A 48 -12.37 -0.83 -4.40
CA ASP A 48 -13.78 -0.83 -3.98
C ASP A 48 -14.17 -2.04 -3.11
N LEU A 49 -13.21 -2.62 -2.39
CA LEU A 49 -13.45 -3.70 -1.44
C LEU A 49 -13.94 -3.10 -0.12
N SER A 50 -15.07 -3.61 0.39
CA SER A 50 -15.64 -3.16 1.65
C SER A 50 -16.25 -4.29 2.47
N LEU A 51 -16.22 -4.11 3.80
CA LEU A 51 -16.98 -4.90 4.76
C LEU A 51 -17.97 -3.97 5.44
N SER A 52 -19.25 -4.32 5.36
CA SER A 52 -20.35 -3.52 5.89
C SER A 52 -21.24 -4.35 6.80
N ILE A 53 -21.84 -3.72 7.81
CA ILE A 53 -22.98 -4.30 8.54
C ILE A 53 -24.22 -4.08 7.70
N VAL A 54 -25.07 -5.09 7.57
CA VAL A 54 -26.32 -5.01 6.83
C VAL A 54 -27.48 -5.52 7.69
N LYS A 55 -28.65 -4.92 7.53
CA LYS A 55 -29.88 -5.39 8.18
C LYS A 55 -30.59 -6.40 7.28
N THR A 56 -30.87 -7.58 7.82
CA THR A 56 -31.58 -8.67 7.16
C THR A 56 -32.85 -9.03 7.94
N GLU A 57 -33.74 -9.83 7.36
CA GLU A 57 -34.95 -10.32 8.04
C GLU A 57 -34.62 -11.09 9.33
N ASP A 58 -33.50 -11.82 9.33
CA ASP A 58 -32.99 -12.60 10.48
C ASP A 58 -32.23 -11.74 11.52
N GLY A 59 -32.09 -10.43 11.29
CA GLY A 59 -31.31 -9.53 12.13
C GLY A 59 -30.05 -9.00 11.43
N ILE A 60 -28.99 -8.75 12.21
CA ILE A 60 -27.75 -8.17 11.70
C ILE A 60 -26.88 -9.23 11.01
N ALA A 61 -26.39 -8.91 9.82
CA ALA A 61 -25.41 -9.69 9.08
C ALA A 61 -24.26 -8.78 8.59
N TYR A 62 -23.29 -9.39 7.92
CA TYR A 62 -22.10 -8.73 7.41
C TYR A 62 -22.00 -8.95 5.90
N SER A 63 -21.90 -7.88 5.12
CA SER A 63 -21.71 -7.94 3.67
C SER A 63 -20.26 -7.64 3.32
N VAL A 64 -19.63 -8.53 2.57
CA VAL A 64 -18.35 -8.29 1.89
C VAL A 64 -18.65 -8.02 0.43
N LYS A 65 -18.32 -6.82 -0.04
CA LYS A 65 -18.47 -6.41 -1.43
C LYS A 65 -17.11 -6.15 -2.05
N TRP A 66 -16.88 -6.71 -3.23
CA TRP A 66 -15.71 -6.45 -4.06
C TRP A 66 -16.11 -6.55 -5.53
N ASP A 67 -15.83 -5.49 -6.29
CA ASP A 67 -16.19 -5.37 -7.71
C ASP A 67 -17.70 -5.60 -7.95
N ASP A 68 -18.06 -6.58 -8.77
CA ASP A 68 -19.43 -7.00 -9.07
C ASP A 68 -20.00 -8.03 -8.07
N SER A 69 -19.17 -8.51 -7.15
CA SER A 69 -19.48 -9.58 -6.22
C SER A 69 -19.84 -9.02 -4.84
N GLU A 70 -20.94 -9.52 -4.27
CA GLU A 70 -21.37 -9.19 -2.91
C GLU A 70 -21.85 -10.47 -2.21
N GLU A 71 -21.23 -10.80 -1.07
CA GLU A 71 -21.57 -11.95 -0.25
C GLU A 71 -21.97 -11.54 1.17
N VAL A 72 -23.04 -12.15 1.69
CA VAL A 72 -23.59 -11.85 3.02
C VAL A 72 -23.36 -13.03 3.97
N PHE A 73 -22.79 -12.71 5.13
CA PHE A 73 -22.41 -13.66 6.16
C PHE A 73 -23.14 -13.36 7.46
N LYS A 74 -23.64 -14.40 8.13
CA LYS A 74 -24.32 -14.25 9.44
C LYS A 74 -23.35 -13.95 10.60
N GLY A 75 -22.06 -14.26 10.44
CA GLY A 75 -21.06 -14.16 11.51
C GLY A 75 -19.84 -13.33 11.12
N TRP A 76 -19.32 -12.57 12.09
CA TRP A 76 -18.15 -11.72 11.92
C TRP A 76 -16.94 -12.47 11.37
N ASN A 77 -16.59 -13.62 11.97
CA ASN A 77 -15.36 -14.34 11.61
C ASN A 77 -15.32 -14.76 10.14
N MET A 78 -16.44 -15.26 9.58
CA MET A 78 -16.51 -15.64 8.16
C MET A 78 -16.37 -14.42 7.26
N ALA A 79 -17.09 -13.35 7.55
CA ALA A 79 -17.00 -12.11 6.79
C ALA A 79 -15.60 -11.49 6.86
N TRP A 80 -14.95 -11.60 8.02
CA TRP A 80 -13.59 -11.10 8.25
C TRP A 80 -12.55 -11.91 7.47
N GLU A 81 -12.64 -13.24 7.50
CA GLU A 81 -11.76 -14.12 6.73
C GLU A 81 -11.88 -13.83 5.23
N GLU A 82 -13.11 -13.70 4.73
CA GLU A 82 -13.37 -13.37 3.32
C GLU A 82 -12.82 -11.98 2.96
N PHE A 83 -13.09 -10.98 3.79
CA PHE A 83 -12.56 -9.63 3.59
C PHE A 83 -11.02 -9.61 3.56
N ILE A 84 -10.35 -10.35 4.46
CA ILE A 84 -8.89 -10.42 4.50
C ILE A 84 -8.32 -11.19 3.31
N TRP A 85 -9.00 -12.25 2.88
CA TRP A 85 -8.61 -12.98 1.67
C TRP A 85 -8.70 -12.07 0.43
N CYS A 86 -9.85 -11.43 0.23
CA CYS A 86 -10.05 -10.42 -0.83
C CYS A 86 -9.00 -9.30 -0.74
N LEU A 87 -8.72 -8.81 0.47
CA LEU A 87 -7.71 -7.77 0.70
C LEU A 87 -6.31 -8.23 0.26
N GLY A 88 -5.99 -9.50 0.48
CA GLY A 88 -4.77 -10.11 -0.02
C GLY A 88 -4.71 -10.13 -1.55
N VAL A 89 -5.82 -10.46 -2.20
CA VAL A 89 -5.93 -10.48 -3.67
C VAL A 89 -5.74 -9.09 -4.27
N VAL A 90 -6.47 -8.07 -3.78
CA VAL A 90 -6.40 -6.71 -4.34
C VAL A 90 -5.06 -6.02 -4.12
N ASN A 91 -4.31 -6.38 -3.07
CA ASN A 91 -3.01 -5.76 -2.78
C ASN A 91 -1.83 -6.42 -3.49
N LYS A 92 -1.94 -7.68 -3.95
CA LYS A 92 -0.83 -8.40 -4.62
C LYS A 92 -0.24 -7.62 -5.80
N PRO A 93 -1.04 -7.10 -6.76
CA PRO A 93 -0.49 -6.37 -7.90
C PRO A 93 0.27 -5.10 -7.48
N LEU A 94 -0.22 -4.39 -6.47
CA LEU A 94 0.42 -3.20 -5.92
C LEU A 94 1.76 -3.52 -5.26
N GLU A 95 1.84 -4.62 -4.51
CA GLU A 95 3.08 -5.06 -3.87
C GLU A 95 4.13 -5.52 -4.88
N GLU A 96 3.71 -6.23 -5.93
CA GLU A 96 4.60 -6.67 -7.01
C GLU A 96 5.11 -5.48 -7.83
N ALA A 97 4.24 -4.53 -8.18
CA ALA A 97 4.63 -3.30 -8.87
C ALA A 97 5.62 -2.48 -8.04
N ALA A 98 5.37 -2.34 -6.73
CA ALA A 98 6.27 -1.61 -5.83
C ALA A 98 7.64 -2.30 -5.71
N LYS A 99 7.69 -3.64 -5.62
CA LYS A 99 8.95 -4.39 -5.62
C LYS A 99 9.74 -4.19 -6.90
N LYS A 100 9.07 -4.31 -8.06
CA LYS A 100 9.72 -4.12 -9.36
C LYS A 100 10.26 -2.70 -9.53
N ALA A 101 9.49 -1.68 -9.15
CA ALA A 101 9.94 -0.30 -9.17
C ALA A 101 11.14 -0.05 -8.24
N ALA A 102 11.14 -0.66 -7.04
CA ALA A 102 12.26 -0.54 -6.11
C ALA A 102 13.53 -1.23 -6.62
N GLU A 103 13.40 -2.38 -7.28
CA GLU A 103 14.51 -3.07 -7.93
C GLU A 103 15.07 -2.26 -9.10
N GLU A 104 14.21 -1.70 -9.94
CA GLU A 104 14.63 -0.85 -11.04
C GLU A 104 15.32 0.43 -10.56
N ALA A 105 14.79 1.07 -9.51
CA ALA A 105 15.42 2.24 -8.90
C ALA A 105 16.82 1.91 -8.33
N LYS A 106 16.98 0.74 -7.70
CA LYS A 106 18.30 0.27 -7.24
C LYS A 106 19.26 0.04 -8.38
N ARG A 107 18.81 -0.58 -9.49
CA ARG A 107 19.65 -0.82 -10.66
C ARG A 107 20.11 0.49 -11.29
N ARG A 108 19.19 1.45 -11.46
CA ARG A 108 19.52 2.79 -11.98
C ARG A 108 20.50 3.53 -11.08
N ALA A 109 20.29 3.50 -9.77
CA ALA A 109 21.21 4.12 -8.82
C ALA A 109 22.61 3.46 -8.84
N ALA A 110 22.69 2.15 -9.04
CA ALA A 110 23.97 1.45 -9.17
C ALA A 110 24.68 1.78 -10.49
N GLU A 111 23.94 1.87 -11.60
CA GLU A 111 24.48 2.25 -12.92
C GLU A 111 24.97 3.70 -12.92
N GLU A 112 24.21 4.62 -12.33
CA GLU A 112 24.60 6.03 -12.16
C GLU A 112 25.84 6.18 -11.26
N ALA A 113 25.95 5.39 -10.19
CA ALA A 113 27.13 5.38 -9.33
C ALA A 113 28.40 4.91 -10.07
N LEU A 114 28.29 3.87 -10.90
CA LEU A 114 29.42 3.39 -11.72
C LEU A 114 29.87 4.42 -12.76
N LEU A 115 28.93 5.06 -13.45
CA LEU A 115 29.26 6.13 -14.41
C LEU A 115 29.87 7.35 -13.73
N ALA A 116 29.44 7.67 -12.51
CA ALA A 116 30.03 8.75 -11.73
C ALA A 116 31.47 8.44 -11.29
N GLU A 117 31.75 7.18 -10.92
CA GLU A 117 33.09 6.70 -10.60
C GLU A 117 34.01 6.74 -11.83
N GLU A 118 33.57 6.22 -12.98
CA GLU A 118 34.33 6.25 -14.24
C GLU A 118 34.64 7.68 -14.71
N ASN A 119 33.66 8.59 -14.62
CA ASN A 119 33.88 10.00 -14.98
C ASN A 119 34.85 10.70 -14.01
N ALA A 120 34.81 10.38 -12.71
CA ALA A 120 35.74 10.94 -11.74
C ALA A 120 37.19 10.48 -12.01
N GLU A 121 37.39 9.21 -12.35
CA GLU A 121 38.71 8.68 -12.75
C GLU A 121 39.22 9.34 -14.04
N LEU A 122 38.35 9.56 -15.03
CA LEU A 122 38.68 10.28 -16.26
C LEU A 122 39.05 11.75 -16.00
N GLU A 123 38.30 12.46 -15.15
CA GLU A 123 38.63 13.84 -14.77
C GLU A 123 39.98 13.92 -14.03
N GLU A 124 40.27 12.97 -13.14
CA GLU A 124 41.56 12.89 -12.44
C GLU A 124 42.72 12.63 -13.42
N ALA A 125 42.56 11.70 -14.35
CA ALA A 125 43.57 11.40 -15.37
C ALA A 125 43.86 12.60 -16.30
N VAL A 126 42.80 13.32 -16.73
CA VAL A 126 42.95 14.52 -17.57
C VAL A 126 43.65 15.65 -16.81
N ALA A 127 43.38 15.81 -15.51
CA ALA A 127 44.07 16.79 -14.68
C ALA A 127 45.56 16.45 -14.49
N GLU A 128 45.90 15.17 -14.35
CA GLU A 128 47.29 14.70 -14.24
C GLU A 128 48.08 14.91 -15.54
N GLU A 129 47.50 14.60 -16.70
CA GLU A 129 48.11 14.85 -18.01
C GLU A 129 48.31 16.35 -18.31
N ALA A 130 47.33 17.21 -17.97
CA ALA A 130 47.47 18.65 -18.13
C ALA A 130 48.63 19.23 -17.30
N SER A 131 48.84 18.72 -16.10
CA SER A 131 49.92 19.17 -15.20
C SER A 131 51.33 18.72 -15.64
N THR A 132 51.43 17.60 -16.38
CA THR A 132 52.71 17.09 -16.90
C THR A 132 53.11 17.75 -18.22
N GLU A 133 52.15 18.22 -19.02
CA GLU A 133 52.38 18.97 -20.25
C GLU A 133 52.86 20.42 -19.97
N GLU A 134 52.30 21.10 -18.96
CA GLU A 134 52.79 22.42 -18.53
C GLU A 134 54.23 22.36 -17.97
N ALA A 135 54.58 21.32 -17.22
CA ALA A 135 55.94 21.14 -16.70
C ALA A 135 57.00 20.89 -17.81
N SER A 136 56.61 20.24 -18.91
CA SER A 136 57.50 19.98 -20.05
C SER A 136 57.68 21.21 -20.96
N ALA A 137 56.71 22.12 -21.00
CA ALA A 137 56.79 23.36 -21.77
C ALA A 137 57.73 24.40 -21.13
N GLU A 138 57.82 24.42 -19.79
CA GLU A 138 58.68 25.36 -19.04
C GLU A 138 60.18 24.99 -19.10
N GLU A 139 60.53 23.71 -19.28
CA GLU A 139 61.94 23.28 -19.40
C GLU A 139 62.56 23.53 -20.79
N SER A 140 61.75 23.78 -21.84
CA SER A 140 62.22 23.99 -23.22
C SER A 140 62.51 25.46 -23.59
N SER A 141 62.21 26.42 -22.70
CA SER A 141 62.45 27.87 -22.92
C SER A 141 63.69 28.45 -22.21
N LYS A 142 64.66 27.61 -21.85
CA LYS A 142 65.89 28.03 -21.17
C LYS A 142 67.05 28.33 -22.12
#